data_AF-A0A4Y2JX65-F1
#
_entry.id   AF-A0A4Y2JX65-F1
#
_cell.length_a   1.000
_cell.length_b   1.000
_cell.length_c   1.000
_cell.angle_alpha   90.00
_cell.angle_beta   90.00
_cell.angle_gamma   90.00
#
_symmetry.space_group_name_H-M   'P 1'
#
loop_
_entity.id
_entity.type
_entity.pdbx_description
1 polymer ?
#
loop_
_entity_poly.entity_id
_entity_poly.type
_entity_poly.pdbx_seq_one_letter_code
_entity_poly.pdbx_strand_id
1 'polypeptide(L)'
;MESRFPAMLVLWFGREFYRVKYGVTGSSQAWTPDLGHHLGDKIWDLKGARIFSISLLGEEIRLNVLDFSIRDEEIYGARTEAMKKELERIEKEMQSGQEQMKNGQEEMKAGLEKRIEQGQAEMKKGKKEMKNQIQSHFESQVGEIKDHANSCIERIEDVQSEKREIGESRPTVKSLSFDGQTSWTAFKTQFDVVSHANGWNNSVKANQLVATLRGSAAEVLQGIRADKLADLKTIEKALQSRFGDSHLTQFYRTELKTRRQKPGEILQILAADVERLMSLAYAERPLDVRESLAVQFFVDAIRDEDTQLSTRLMDFTDLKSALAYSMKY
;
A
#
# COMPACT_ATOMS: atom_id res chain seq x y z
N MET A 1 4.15 5.30 38.33
CA MET A 1 4.80 6.60 38.60
C MET A 1 6.10 6.32 39.34
N GLU A 2 7.20 6.66 38.66
CA GLU A 2 8.57 6.92 39.10
C GLU A 2 9.06 6.38 40.45
N SER A 3 9.88 5.32 40.37
CA SER A 3 10.91 5.00 41.36
C SER A 3 12.10 5.93 41.15
N ARG A 4 12.30 6.88 42.07
CA ARG A 4 13.50 7.72 42.15
C ARG A 4 14.52 7.05 43.06
N PHE A 5 15.38 6.21 42.49
CA PHE A 5 16.67 5.92 43.10
C PHE A 5 17.64 7.09 42.82
N PRO A 6 18.46 7.53 43.80
CA PRO A 6 19.25 8.75 43.65
C PRO A 6 20.42 8.55 42.68
N ALA A 7 20.48 9.38 41.63
CA ALA A 7 21.54 9.45 40.64
C ALA A 7 22.96 9.74 41.20
N MET A 8 23.13 9.91 42.51
CA MET A 8 24.41 10.17 43.16
C MET A 8 25.33 8.95 43.28
N LEU A 9 24.81 7.72 43.28
CA LEU A 9 25.63 6.51 43.43
C LEU A 9 26.42 6.16 42.17
N VAL A 10 25.93 6.52 40.98
CA VAL A 10 26.62 6.28 39.70
C VAL A 10 27.78 7.26 39.49
N LEU A 11 27.66 8.50 39.98
CA LEU A 11 28.72 9.52 39.87
C LEU A 11 29.86 9.31 40.87
N TRP A 12 29.58 8.71 42.03
CA TRP A 12 30.61 8.43 43.04
C TRP A 12 31.54 7.28 42.63
N PHE A 13 30.99 6.17 42.11
CA PHE A 13 31.81 5.05 41.62
C PHE A 13 32.58 5.39 40.33
N GLY A 14 32.03 6.25 39.47
CA GLY A 14 32.72 6.69 38.24
C GLY A 14 33.96 7.57 38.49
N ARG A 15 33.93 8.41 39.55
CA ARG A 15 35.04 9.32 39.87
C ARG A 15 36.24 8.60 40.50
N GLU A 16 36.00 7.57 41.30
CA GLU A 16 37.09 6.84 41.98
C GLU A 16 37.79 5.82 41.07
N PHE A 17 37.08 5.27 40.08
CA PHE A 17 37.67 4.39 39.06
C PHE A 17 38.59 5.14 38.08
N TYR A 18 38.36 6.44 37.84
CA TYR A 18 39.21 7.26 36.96
C TYR A 18 40.50 7.73 37.65
N ARG A 19 40.49 7.91 38.98
CA ARG A 19 41.66 8.32 39.77
C ARG A 19 42.70 7.22 39.94
N VAL A 20 42.28 5.95 39.89
CA VAL A 20 43.17 4.78 40.05
C VAL A 20 43.85 4.36 38.73
N LYS A 21 43.28 4.69 37.56
CA LYS A 21 43.84 4.28 36.25
C LYS A 21 44.81 5.24 35.58
N TYR A 22 44.76 6.54 35.88
CA TYR A 22 45.63 7.54 35.25
C TYR A 22 46.30 8.38 36.34
N GLY A 23 47.35 7.82 36.94
CA GLY A 23 48.17 8.54 37.91
C GLY A 23 48.80 9.78 37.27
N VAL A 24 48.45 10.96 37.76
CA VAL A 24 49.20 12.20 37.51
C VAL A 24 49.32 12.96 38.82
N THR A 25 50.54 12.91 39.33
CA THR A 25 51.16 13.83 40.29
C THR A 25 51.00 15.27 39.81
N GLY A 26 50.50 16.16 40.66
CA GLY A 26 50.36 17.58 40.36
C GLY A 26 50.48 18.42 41.62
N SER A 27 51.63 19.08 41.72
CA SER A 27 52.03 20.13 42.65
C SER A 27 50.95 21.13 43.06
N SER A 28 50.91 21.36 44.37
CA SER A 28 50.93 22.64 45.09
C SER A 28 50.60 23.96 44.37
N GLN A 29 49.86 24.76 45.15
CA GLN A 29 49.69 26.22 45.14
C GLN A 29 48.57 26.77 44.25
N ALA A 30 47.70 27.65 44.76
CA ALA A 30 47.47 28.16 46.12
C ALA A 30 46.09 28.82 46.12
N TRP A 31 45.56 29.12 47.30
CA TRP A 31 45.06 30.44 47.70
C TRP A 31 44.95 30.39 49.23
N THR A 32 45.89 31.06 49.88
CA THR A 32 45.92 31.38 51.32
C THR A 32 45.26 32.73 51.56
N PRO A 33 44.59 32.93 52.71
CA PRO A 33 44.57 34.22 53.38
C PRO A 33 45.48 34.21 54.61
N ASP A 34 46.33 35.23 54.68
CA ASP A 34 47.31 35.56 55.71
C ASP A 34 46.65 36.27 56.90
N LEU A 35 47.06 35.88 58.12
CA LEU A 35 46.93 36.68 59.35
C LEU A 35 48.09 36.34 60.31
N GLY A 36 49.21 37.04 60.14
CA GLY A 36 49.92 37.78 61.20
C GLY A 36 50.63 36.99 62.32
N HIS A 37 51.96 37.00 62.27
CA HIS A 37 52.83 36.81 63.43
C HIS A 37 52.76 38.03 64.38
N HIS A 38 52.63 37.79 65.70
CA HIS A 38 53.42 38.39 66.81
C HIS A 38 52.64 38.30 68.14
N LEU A 39 53.09 37.43 69.06
CA LEU A 39 53.19 37.63 70.52
C LEU A 39 53.28 36.28 71.23
N GLY A 40 54.32 36.04 72.03
CA GLY A 40 54.24 34.98 73.04
C GLY A 40 55.51 34.32 73.57
N ASP A 41 56.71 34.91 73.43
CA ASP A 41 57.82 34.55 74.31
C ASP A 41 57.48 34.95 75.76
N LYS A 42 57.06 33.97 76.57
CA LYS A 42 57.27 33.84 78.02
C LYS A 42 56.45 32.67 78.53
N ILE A 43 57.13 31.64 79.01
CA ILE A 43 56.86 30.87 80.24
C ILE A 43 57.77 29.63 80.15
N TRP A 44 59.04 29.85 80.50
CA TRP A 44 59.88 28.81 81.08
C TRP A 44 59.58 28.79 82.57
N ASP A 45 59.25 27.62 83.13
CA ASP A 45 59.90 27.06 84.32
C ASP A 45 59.03 25.97 84.96
N LEU A 46 59.58 24.74 85.03
CA LEU A 46 59.64 23.89 86.23
C LEU A 46 60.26 22.55 85.86
N LYS A 47 61.57 22.45 86.08
CA LYS A 47 62.32 21.19 86.16
C LYS A 47 61.94 20.45 87.44
N GLY A 48 61.76 19.13 87.33
CA GLY A 48 62.10 18.20 88.41
C GLY A 48 61.02 17.17 88.74
N ALA A 49 61.46 15.91 88.81
CA ALA A 49 60.80 14.75 89.43
C ALA A 49 59.69 14.05 88.62
N ARG A 50 60.07 13.04 87.80
CA ARG A 50 59.26 11.82 87.55
C ARG A 50 59.92 10.74 86.68
N ILE A 51 61.21 10.43 86.88
CA ILE A 51 61.88 9.40 86.05
C ILE A 51 61.61 7.95 86.55
N PHE A 52 60.85 7.74 87.63
CA PHE A 52 60.60 6.38 88.17
C PHE A 52 59.27 5.71 87.79
N SER A 53 58.48 6.22 86.82
CA SER A 53 57.19 5.60 86.43
C SER A 53 57.12 5.04 85.00
N ILE A 54 58.19 5.15 84.21
CA ILE A 54 58.12 4.90 82.76
C ILE A 54 58.14 3.39 82.41
N SER A 55 58.71 2.54 83.28
CA SER A 55 58.86 1.11 82.97
C SER A 55 57.57 0.30 83.15
N LEU A 56 56.69 0.65 84.10
CA LEU A 56 55.39 -0.04 84.24
C LEU A 56 54.35 0.48 83.23
N LEU A 57 54.37 1.79 82.91
CA LEU A 57 53.49 2.36 81.88
C LEU A 57 53.79 1.80 80.48
N GLY A 58 55.04 1.43 80.19
CA GLY A 58 55.43 0.92 78.88
C GLY A 58 54.78 -0.43 78.52
N GLU A 59 54.53 -1.30 79.50
CA GLU A 59 53.94 -2.62 79.28
C GLU A 59 52.41 -2.56 79.19
N GLU A 60 51.79 -1.69 79.99
CA GLU A 60 50.35 -1.39 79.94
C GLU A 60 49.95 -0.65 78.66
N ILE A 61 50.79 0.25 78.15
CA ILE A 61 50.57 0.91 76.85
C ILE A 61 50.71 -0.09 75.69
N ARG A 62 51.66 -1.03 75.74
CA ARG A 62 51.83 -2.04 74.69
C ARG A 62 50.65 -3.01 74.58
N LEU A 63 50.12 -3.46 75.72
CA LEU A 63 48.92 -4.30 75.75
C LEU A 63 47.68 -3.55 75.23
N ASN A 64 47.49 -2.30 75.65
CA ASN A 64 46.37 -1.48 75.18
C ASN A 64 46.45 -1.14 73.68
N VAL A 65 47.65 -0.95 73.11
CA VAL A 65 47.84 -0.68 71.67
C VAL A 65 47.61 -1.93 70.82
N LEU A 66 48.08 -3.11 71.24
CA LEU A 66 47.79 -4.38 70.57
C LEU A 66 46.30 -4.73 70.62
N ASP A 67 45.67 -4.55 71.77
CA ASP A 67 44.23 -4.79 71.98
C ASP A 67 43.36 -3.79 71.18
N PHE A 68 43.77 -2.53 71.03
CA PHE A 68 43.10 -1.56 70.15
C PHE A 68 43.27 -1.91 68.66
N SER A 69 44.45 -2.36 68.24
CA SER A 69 44.73 -2.75 66.84
C SER A 69 44.01 -4.03 66.42
N ILE A 70 43.87 -5.02 67.32
CA ILE A 70 43.12 -6.26 67.07
C ILE A 70 41.61 -5.96 66.99
N ARG A 71 41.08 -5.11 67.89
CA ARG A 71 39.69 -4.68 67.85
C ARG A 71 39.33 -3.94 66.56
N ASP A 72 40.21 -3.09 66.05
CA ASP A 72 39.99 -2.43 64.76
C ASP A 72 39.93 -3.46 63.62
N GLU A 73 40.85 -4.43 63.58
CA GLU A 73 40.87 -5.47 62.54
C GLU A 73 39.63 -6.39 62.58
N GLU A 74 39.14 -6.73 63.79
CA GLU A 74 37.88 -7.47 63.98
C GLU A 74 36.65 -6.65 63.55
N ILE A 75 36.62 -5.34 63.84
CA ILE A 75 35.53 -4.44 63.42
C ILE A 75 35.53 -4.27 61.89
N TYR A 76 36.71 -4.10 61.27
CA TYR A 76 36.86 -4.05 59.82
C TYR A 76 36.47 -5.37 59.16
N GLY A 77 36.88 -6.52 59.72
CA GLY A 77 36.51 -7.86 59.26
C GLY A 77 35.01 -8.15 59.39
N ALA A 78 34.39 -7.77 60.52
CA ALA A 78 32.95 -7.91 60.71
C ALA A 78 32.15 -7.04 59.71
N ARG A 79 32.65 -5.83 59.40
CA ARG A 79 32.02 -4.93 58.42
C ARG A 79 32.14 -5.44 56.99
N THR A 80 33.25 -6.06 56.61
CA THR A 80 33.43 -6.66 55.27
C THR A 80 32.58 -7.92 55.11
N GLU A 81 32.49 -8.77 56.14
CA GLU A 81 31.61 -9.95 56.11
C GLU A 81 30.12 -9.58 56.10
N ALA A 82 29.72 -8.55 56.84
CA ALA A 82 28.35 -8.01 56.76
C ALA A 82 28.04 -7.48 55.36
N MET A 83 28.98 -6.75 54.75
CA MET A 83 28.83 -6.23 53.39
C MET A 83 28.75 -7.35 52.34
N LYS A 84 29.55 -8.40 52.51
CA LYS A 84 29.53 -9.58 51.63
C LYS A 84 28.20 -10.32 51.71
N LYS A 85 27.64 -10.50 52.92
CA LYS A 85 26.30 -11.09 53.10
C LYS A 85 25.20 -10.26 52.43
N GLU A 86 25.26 -8.93 52.51
CA GLU A 86 24.29 -8.06 51.83
C GLU A 86 24.45 -8.12 50.30
N LEU A 87 25.67 -8.19 49.77
CA LEU A 87 25.89 -8.39 48.32
C LEU A 87 25.34 -9.73 47.85
N GLU A 88 25.60 -10.83 48.58
CA GLU A 88 25.04 -12.15 48.25
C GLU A 88 23.51 -12.16 48.31
N ARG A 89 22.92 -11.40 49.24
CA ARG A 89 21.46 -11.23 49.32
C ARG A 89 20.91 -10.49 48.10
N ILE A 90 21.53 -9.36 47.74
CA ILE A 90 21.14 -8.57 46.57
C ILE A 90 21.28 -9.39 45.29
N GLU A 91 22.33 -10.20 45.15
CA GLU A 91 22.54 -11.07 44.01
C GLU A 91 21.43 -12.13 43.89
N LYS A 92 21.05 -12.77 45.00
CA LYS A 92 19.93 -13.72 45.02
C LYS A 92 18.59 -13.07 44.66
N GLU A 93 18.32 -11.87 45.18
CA GLU A 93 17.11 -11.11 44.84
C GLU A 93 17.09 -10.72 43.36
N MET A 94 18.24 -10.33 42.79
CA MET A 94 18.38 -10.03 41.36
C MET A 94 18.16 -11.27 40.48
N GLN A 95 18.76 -12.41 40.84
CA GLN A 95 18.56 -13.67 40.11
C GLN A 95 17.10 -14.12 40.16
N SER A 96 16.47 -14.06 41.33
CA SER A 96 15.05 -14.37 41.51
C SER A 96 14.15 -13.44 40.66
N GLY A 97 14.44 -12.13 40.64
CA GLY A 97 13.73 -11.17 39.81
C GLY A 97 13.88 -11.44 38.31
N GLN A 98 15.07 -11.86 37.86
CA GLN A 98 15.30 -12.25 36.46
C GLN A 98 14.52 -13.52 36.08
N GLU A 99 14.52 -14.53 36.95
CA GLU A 99 13.76 -15.77 36.75
C GLU A 99 12.26 -15.48 36.62
N GLN A 100 11.71 -14.64 37.51
CA GLN A 100 10.30 -14.24 37.47
C GLN A 100 9.95 -13.48 36.19
N MET A 101 10.82 -12.57 35.74
CA MET A 101 10.60 -11.87 34.47
C MET A 101 10.63 -12.82 33.27
N LYS A 102 11.56 -13.79 33.26
CA LYS A 102 11.64 -14.79 32.20
C LYS A 102 10.39 -15.66 32.16
N ASN A 103 9.94 -16.16 33.31
CA ASN A 103 8.72 -16.95 33.41
C ASN A 103 7.49 -16.14 32.97
N GLY A 104 7.38 -14.87 33.39
CA GLY A 104 6.29 -13.99 32.94
C GLY A 104 6.30 -13.72 31.42
N GLN A 105 7.48 -13.63 30.81
CA GLN A 105 7.61 -13.52 29.35
C GLN A 105 7.19 -14.80 28.63
N GLU A 106 7.57 -15.97 29.16
CA GLU A 106 7.19 -17.27 28.60
C GLU A 106 5.67 -17.50 28.68
N GLU A 107 5.04 -17.16 29.82
CA GLU A 107 3.59 -17.23 29.98
C GLU A 107 2.86 -16.29 29.02
N MET A 108 3.33 -15.05 28.87
CA MET A 108 2.75 -14.09 27.93
C MET A 108 2.87 -14.59 26.49
N LYS A 109 4.04 -15.12 26.12
CA LYS A 109 4.28 -15.69 24.79
C LYS A 109 3.36 -16.86 24.51
N ALA A 110 3.26 -17.82 25.43
CA ALA A 110 2.36 -18.97 25.30
C ALA A 110 0.88 -18.55 25.19
N GLY A 111 0.48 -17.54 25.97
CA GLY A 111 -0.88 -16.97 25.89
C GLY A 111 -1.18 -16.32 24.54
N LEU A 112 -0.21 -15.60 23.96
CA LEU A 112 -0.34 -15.00 22.63
C LEU A 112 -0.40 -16.05 21.52
N GLU A 113 0.46 -17.06 21.57
CA GLU A 113 0.47 -18.18 20.61
C GLU A 113 -0.89 -18.90 20.62
N LYS A 114 -1.41 -19.24 21.81
CA LYS A 114 -2.73 -19.88 21.94
C LYS A 114 -3.87 -19.04 21.33
N ARG A 115 -3.86 -17.71 21.52
CA ARG A 115 -4.87 -16.81 20.92
C ARG A 115 -4.77 -16.76 19.40
N ILE A 116 -3.55 -16.80 18.86
CA ILE A 116 -3.32 -16.83 17.41
C ILE A 116 -3.84 -18.15 16.82
N GLU A 117 -3.51 -19.29 17.44
CA GLU A 117 -3.98 -20.60 17.00
C GLU A 117 -5.51 -20.70 17.02
N GLN A 118 -6.14 -20.24 18.11
CA GLN A 118 -7.60 -20.20 18.22
C GLN A 118 -8.22 -19.32 17.13
N GLY A 119 -7.70 -18.10 16.93
CA GLY A 119 -8.20 -17.19 15.89
C GLY A 119 -8.05 -17.77 14.49
N GLN A 120 -6.93 -18.46 14.21
CA GLN A 120 -6.73 -19.16 12.93
C GLN A 120 -7.70 -20.32 12.73
N ALA A 121 -8.01 -21.08 13.78
CA ALA A 121 -8.97 -22.18 13.73
C ALA A 121 -10.39 -21.69 13.44
N GLU A 122 -10.83 -20.63 14.13
CA GLU A 122 -12.13 -19.99 13.91
C GLU A 122 -12.25 -19.43 12.48
N MET A 123 -11.21 -18.76 11.97
CA MET A 123 -11.19 -18.29 10.58
C MET A 123 -11.28 -19.42 9.55
N LYS A 124 -10.57 -20.55 9.77
CA LYS A 124 -10.66 -21.72 8.90
C LYS A 124 -12.07 -22.33 8.92
N LYS A 125 -12.69 -22.41 10.09
CA LYS A 125 -14.07 -22.89 10.24
C LYS A 125 -15.06 -21.98 9.52
N GLY A 126 -15.02 -20.67 9.76
CA GLY A 126 -15.88 -19.70 9.10
C GLY A 126 -15.72 -19.69 7.58
N LYS A 127 -14.48 -19.83 7.07
CA LYS A 127 -14.21 -19.98 5.63
C LYS A 127 -14.85 -21.25 5.05
N LYS A 128 -14.81 -22.37 5.78
CA LYS A 128 -15.43 -23.64 5.34
C LYS A 128 -16.95 -23.53 5.34
N GLU A 129 -17.55 -22.92 6.35
CA GLU A 129 -19.00 -22.70 6.43
C GLU A 129 -19.48 -21.80 5.29
N MET A 130 -18.81 -20.67 5.04
CA MET A 130 -19.15 -19.79 3.93
C MET A 130 -19.03 -20.48 2.56
N LYS A 131 -17.97 -21.30 2.36
CA LYS A 131 -17.82 -22.09 1.14
C LYS A 131 -18.98 -23.08 0.96
N ASN A 132 -19.35 -23.78 2.04
CA ASN A 132 -20.46 -24.74 1.99
C ASN A 132 -21.79 -24.06 1.68
N GLN A 133 -22.08 -22.89 2.29
CA GLN A 133 -23.30 -22.13 2.01
C GLN A 133 -23.38 -21.64 0.56
N ILE A 134 -22.28 -21.09 0.03
CA ILE A 134 -22.22 -20.65 -1.38
C ILE A 134 -22.43 -21.85 -2.31
N GLN A 135 -21.79 -22.99 -2.00
CA GLN A 135 -21.93 -24.19 -2.80
C GLN A 135 -23.35 -24.73 -2.78
N SER A 136 -23.99 -24.83 -1.61
CA SER A 136 -25.38 -25.31 -1.51
C SER A 136 -26.38 -24.36 -2.18
N HIS A 137 -26.18 -23.04 -2.07
CA HIS A 137 -27.02 -22.05 -2.75
C HIS A 137 -26.91 -22.19 -4.27
N PHE A 138 -25.70 -22.38 -4.79
CA PHE A 138 -25.48 -22.60 -6.21
C PHE A 138 -26.12 -23.92 -6.69
N GLU A 139 -25.95 -25.01 -5.95
CA GLU A 139 -26.57 -26.31 -6.26
C GLU A 139 -28.10 -26.23 -6.27
N SER A 140 -28.70 -25.51 -5.31
CA SER A 140 -30.16 -25.26 -5.28
C SER A 140 -30.64 -24.47 -6.50
N GLN A 141 -29.99 -23.33 -6.80
CA GLN A 141 -30.35 -22.50 -7.95
C GLN A 141 -30.23 -23.24 -9.28
N VAL A 142 -29.19 -24.05 -9.44
CA VAL A 142 -29.04 -24.89 -10.64
C VAL A 142 -30.13 -25.96 -10.72
N GLY A 143 -30.52 -26.56 -9.58
CA GLY A 143 -31.64 -27.48 -9.49
C GLY A 143 -32.96 -26.84 -9.94
N GLU A 144 -33.29 -25.68 -9.39
CA GLU A 144 -34.51 -24.92 -9.75
C GLU A 144 -34.53 -24.56 -11.24
N ILE A 145 -33.41 -24.10 -11.80
CA ILE A 145 -33.29 -23.79 -13.23
C ILE A 145 -33.46 -25.06 -14.07
N LYS A 146 -32.91 -26.19 -13.63
CA LYS A 146 -33.04 -27.47 -14.31
C LYS A 146 -34.49 -27.96 -14.33
N ASP A 147 -35.19 -27.84 -13.21
CA ASP A 147 -36.59 -28.23 -13.11
C ASP A 147 -37.50 -27.31 -13.95
N HIS A 148 -37.23 -26.00 -13.93
CA HIS A 148 -37.91 -25.05 -14.81
C HIS A 148 -37.65 -25.34 -16.29
N ALA A 149 -36.42 -25.70 -16.65
CA ALA A 149 -36.08 -26.08 -18.02
C ALA A 149 -36.80 -27.36 -18.47
N ASN A 150 -36.84 -28.39 -17.61
CA ASN A 150 -37.56 -29.63 -17.90
C ASN A 150 -39.08 -29.38 -18.05
N SER A 151 -39.66 -28.57 -17.16
CA SER A 151 -41.06 -28.17 -17.27
C SER A 151 -41.36 -27.41 -18.57
N CYS A 152 -40.48 -26.50 -19.00
CA CYS A 152 -40.62 -25.83 -20.29
C CYS A 152 -40.51 -26.81 -21.47
N ILE A 153 -39.63 -27.82 -21.39
CA ILE A 153 -39.47 -28.83 -22.44
C ILE A 153 -40.75 -29.68 -22.57
N GLU A 154 -41.29 -30.19 -21.46
CA GLU A 154 -42.56 -30.96 -21.48
C GLU A 154 -43.71 -30.15 -22.09
N ARG A 155 -43.83 -28.86 -21.73
CA ARG A 155 -44.83 -27.96 -22.31
C ARG A 155 -44.62 -27.72 -23.81
N ILE A 156 -43.38 -27.78 -24.30
CA ILE A 156 -43.09 -27.66 -25.73
C ILE A 156 -43.42 -28.96 -26.47
N GLU A 157 -43.20 -30.12 -25.85
CA GLU A 157 -43.59 -31.43 -26.41
C GLU A 157 -45.13 -31.57 -26.51
N ASP A 158 -45.87 -31.08 -25.52
CA ASP A 158 -47.35 -31.01 -25.56
C ASP A 158 -47.84 -30.05 -26.66
N VAL A 159 -47.19 -28.89 -26.85
CA VAL A 159 -47.54 -27.92 -27.91
C VAL A 159 -47.14 -28.41 -29.31
N GLN A 160 -46.13 -29.27 -29.44
CA GLN A 160 -45.74 -29.89 -30.72
C GLN A 160 -46.67 -31.04 -31.15
N SER A 161 -47.52 -31.55 -30.25
CA SER A 161 -48.55 -32.55 -30.56
C SER A 161 -49.76 -31.97 -31.29
N GLU A 162 -50.02 -30.67 -31.15
CA GLU A 162 -51.19 -29.97 -31.72
C GLU A 162 -50.86 -28.95 -32.84
N LYS A 163 -49.60 -28.82 -33.27
CA LYS A 163 -49.24 -27.94 -34.41
C LYS A 163 -48.33 -28.64 -35.41
N ARG A 164 -48.89 -29.63 -36.12
CA ARG A 164 -48.42 -29.94 -37.48
C ARG A 164 -49.07 -28.96 -38.44
N GLU A 165 -48.25 -28.44 -39.34
CA GLU A 165 -48.53 -27.40 -40.34
C GLU A 165 -48.55 -25.97 -39.80
N ILE A 166 -47.38 -25.34 -39.81
CA ILE A 166 -47.10 -24.09 -40.54
C ILE A 166 -45.58 -24.01 -40.69
N GLY A 167 -45.11 -23.92 -41.93
CA GLY A 167 -43.70 -23.73 -42.23
C GLY A 167 -43.20 -22.40 -41.69
N GLU A 168 -42.36 -22.45 -40.65
CA GLU A 168 -41.62 -21.28 -40.18
C GLU A 168 -40.21 -21.35 -40.75
N SER A 169 -40.02 -20.60 -41.84
CA SER A 169 -38.70 -20.23 -42.34
C SER A 169 -37.93 -19.53 -41.22
N ARG A 170 -36.96 -20.24 -40.63
CA ARG A 170 -35.95 -19.63 -39.75
C ARG A 170 -35.42 -18.36 -40.43
N PRO A 171 -35.41 -17.19 -39.76
CA PRO A 171 -34.74 -16.03 -40.33
C PRO A 171 -33.24 -16.32 -40.32
N THR A 172 -32.70 -16.70 -41.49
CA THR A 172 -31.26 -16.64 -41.75
C THR A 172 -30.83 -15.18 -41.58
N VAL A 173 -30.28 -14.88 -40.40
CA VAL A 173 -29.64 -13.59 -40.13
C VAL A 173 -28.58 -13.37 -41.21
N LYS A 174 -28.65 -12.22 -41.88
CA LYS A 174 -27.80 -11.82 -43.00
C LYS A 174 -26.32 -12.12 -42.68
N SER A 175 -25.62 -12.67 -43.67
CA SER A 175 -24.16 -12.86 -43.63
C SER A 175 -23.49 -11.53 -43.28
N LEU A 176 -22.89 -11.46 -42.10
CA LEU A 176 -22.02 -10.34 -41.73
C LEU A 176 -20.77 -10.39 -42.61
N SER A 177 -20.26 -9.22 -42.99
CA SER A 177 -19.00 -9.10 -43.72
C SER A 177 -18.16 -7.99 -43.11
N PHE A 178 -16.88 -8.25 -42.89
CA PHE A 178 -15.93 -7.27 -42.40
C PHE A 178 -14.77 -7.16 -43.36
N ASP A 179 -14.60 -5.98 -43.96
CA ASP A 179 -13.55 -5.67 -44.93
C ASP A 179 -12.44 -4.77 -44.36
N GLY A 180 -12.62 -4.28 -43.13
CA GLY A 180 -11.72 -3.35 -42.44
C GLY A 180 -12.06 -1.87 -42.62
N GLN A 181 -13.15 -1.52 -43.31
CA GLN A 181 -13.55 -0.11 -43.49
C GLN A 181 -14.32 0.48 -42.31
N THR A 182 -15.06 -0.36 -41.58
CA THR A 182 -15.79 0.03 -40.36
C THR A 182 -14.94 -0.23 -39.12
N SER A 183 -15.24 0.45 -38.01
CA SER A 183 -14.55 0.19 -36.73
C SER A 183 -14.70 -1.28 -36.34
N TRP A 184 -13.58 -1.90 -35.96
CA TRP A 184 -13.55 -3.27 -35.44
C TRP A 184 -14.48 -3.42 -34.22
N THR A 185 -14.57 -2.41 -33.35
CA THR A 185 -15.45 -2.43 -32.16
C THR A 185 -16.92 -2.46 -32.54
N ALA A 186 -17.31 -1.67 -33.55
CA ALA A 186 -18.69 -1.65 -34.06
C ALA A 186 -19.06 -3.01 -34.69
N PHE A 187 -18.17 -3.56 -35.51
CA PHE A 187 -18.36 -4.89 -36.09
C PHE A 187 -18.43 -5.98 -35.01
N LYS A 188 -17.50 -5.96 -34.03
CA LYS A 188 -17.46 -6.93 -32.93
C LYS A 188 -18.76 -6.93 -32.14
N THR A 189 -19.32 -5.75 -31.86
CA THR A 189 -20.61 -5.62 -31.16
C THR A 189 -21.74 -6.28 -31.95
N GLN A 190 -21.82 -6.03 -33.26
CA GLN A 190 -22.81 -6.68 -34.13
C GLN A 190 -22.61 -8.20 -34.18
N PHE A 191 -21.36 -8.64 -34.33
CA PHE A 191 -21.00 -10.05 -34.35
C PHE A 191 -21.37 -10.76 -33.05
N ASP A 192 -21.16 -10.12 -31.90
CA ASP A 192 -21.51 -10.67 -30.59
C ASP A 192 -23.03 -10.82 -30.47
N VAL A 193 -23.83 -9.81 -30.84
CA VAL A 193 -25.30 -9.89 -30.84
C VAL A 193 -25.79 -11.06 -31.71
N VAL A 194 -25.26 -11.20 -32.93
CA VAL A 194 -25.62 -12.30 -33.84
C VAL A 194 -25.19 -13.65 -33.27
N SER A 195 -23.99 -13.73 -32.67
CA SER A 195 -23.49 -14.96 -32.07
C SER A 195 -24.34 -15.43 -30.89
N HIS A 196 -24.82 -14.49 -30.08
CA HIS A 196 -25.70 -14.76 -28.95
C HIS A 196 -27.09 -15.21 -29.42
N ALA A 197 -27.67 -14.51 -30.41
CA ALA A 197 -28.97 -14.88 -30.99
C ALA A 197 -28.95 -16.29 -31.61
N ASN A 198 -27.81 -16.69 -32.19
CA ASN A 198 -27.65 -18.00 -32.81
C ASN A 198 -27.08 -19.08 -31.88
N GLY A 199 -26.80 -18.77 -30.60
CA GLY A 199 -26.27 -19.74 -29.64
C GLY A 199 -24.88 -20.29 -30.01
N TRP A 200 -24.03 -19.51 -30.67
CA TRP A 200 -22.71 -19.98 -31.10
C TRP A 200 -21.75 -20.17 -29.92
N ASN A 201 -21.14 -21.36 -29.84
CA ASN A 201 -19.99 -21.61 -28.97
C ASN A 201 -18.70 -20.99 -29.55
N ASN A 202 -17.62 -20.92 -28.76
CA ASN A 202 -16.37 -20.27 -29.16
C ASN A 202 -15.74 -20.84 -30.45
N SER A 203 -15.89 -22.14 -30.70
CA SER A 203 -15.38 -22.78 -31.92
C SER A 203 -16.18 -22.35 -33.15
N VAL A 204 -17.51 -22.31 -33.05
CA VAL A 204 -18.39 -21.81 -34.10
C VAL A 204 -18.15 -20.31 -34.33
N LYS A 205 -17.97 -19.52 -33.27
CA LYS A 205 -17.61 -18.10 -33.37
C LYS A 205 -16.28 -17.90 -34.11
N ALA A 206 -15.25 -18.67 -33.80
CA ALA A 206 -13.95 -18.57 -34.49
C ALA A 206 -14.09 -18.87 -35.99
N ASN A 207 -14.75 -19.97 -36.34
CA ASN A 207 -14.97 -20.36 -37.73
C ASN A 207 -15.80 -19.32 -38.49
N GLN A 208 -16.86 -18.81 -37.86
CA GLN A 208 -17.72 -17.82 -38.46
C GLN A 208 -17.00 -16.47 -38.60
N LEU A 209 -16.19 -16.08 -37.62
CA LEU A 209 -15.39 -14.86 -37.69
C LEU A 209 -14.46 -14.93 -38.91
N VAL A 210 -13.69 -16.01 -39.05
CA VAL A 210 -12.85 -16.27 -40.25
C VAL A 210 -13.67 -16.20 -41.54
N ALA A 211 -14.84 -16.82 -41.57
CA ALA A 211 -15.71 -16.86 -42.75
C ALA A 211 -16.34 -15.51 -43.12
N THR A 212 -16.41 -14.56 -42.17
CA THR A 212 -16.98 -13.21 -42.39
C THR A 212 -15.95 -12.17 -42.82
N LEU A 213 -14.66 -12.44 -42.63
CA LEU A 213 -13.59 -11.54 -43.06
C LEU A 213 -13.47 -11.49 -44.59
N ARG A 214 -13.32 -10.30 -45.14
CA ARG A 214 -13.12 -10.02 -46.57
C ARG A 214 -12.00 -8.99 -46.74
N GLY A 215 -11.48 -8.88 -47.96
CA GLY A 215 -10.49 -7.85 -48.32
C GLY A 215 -9.31 -7.75 -47.34
N SER A 216 -9.00 -6.52 -46.92
CA SER A 216 -7.87 -6.22 -46.02
C SER A 216 -7.97 -6.92 -44.67
N ALA A 217 -9.20 -7.19 -44.19
CA ALA A 217 -9.41 -7.88 -42.93
C ALA A 217 -9.07 -9.39 -43.01
N ALA A 218 -9.32 -10.01 -44.17
CA ALA A 218 -8.95 -11.40 -44.40
C ALA A 218 -7.42 -11.61 -44.45
N GLU A 219 -6.65 -10.61 -44.87
CA GLU A 219 -5.19 -10.68 -44.89
C GLU A 219 -4.57 -10.87 -43.49
N VAL A 220 -5.26 -10.47 -42.42
CA VAL A 220 -4.80 -10.70 -41.03
C VAL A 220 -4.63 -12.19 -40.75
N LEU A 221 -5.43 -13.04 -41.41
CA LEU A 221 -5.36 -14.48 -41.24
C LEU A 221 -4.03 -15.08 -41.74
N GLN A 222 -3.34 -14.43 -42.68
CA GLN A 222 -2.04 -14.91 -43.18
C GLN A 222 -0.95 -14.86 -42.11
N GLY A 223 -1.07 -13.99 -41.11
CA GLY A 223 -0.14 -13.88 -39.99
C GLY A 223 -0.41 -14.88 -38.86
N ILE A 224 -1.51 -15.62 -38.91
CA ILE A 224 -1.92 -16.56 -37.85
C ILE A 224 -1.63 -17.99 -38.31
N ARG A 225 -1.02 -18.78 -37.42
CA ARG A 225 -0.79 -20.21 -37.69
C ARG A 225 -2.11 -20.95 -37.82
N ALA A 226 -2.19 -21.90 -38.75
CA ALA A 226 -3.41 -22.66 -39.02
C ALA A 226 -3.97 -23.38 -37.79
N ASP A 227 -3.11 -23.89 -36.89
CA ASP A 227 -3.51 -24.54 -35.64
C ASP A 227 -4.17 -23.61 -34.62
N LYS A 228 -4.07 -22.28 -34.82
CA LYS A 228 -4.62 -21.23 -33.97
C LYS A 228 -5.84 -20.52 -34.57
N LEU A 229 -6.21 -20.83 -35.82
CA LEU A 229 -7.42 -20.30 -36.46
C LEU A 229 -8.72 -20.84 -35.86
N ALA A 230 -8.66 -21.85 -35.00
CA ALA A 230 -9.78 -22.32 -34.19
C ALA A 230 -9.93 -21.56 -32.85
N ASP A 231 -8.92 -20.76 -32.46
CA ASP A 231 -8.95 -19.99 -31.22
C ASP A 231 -9.47 -18.57 -31.48
N LEU A 232 -10.71 -18.34 -31.04
CA LEU A 232 -11.39 -17.05 -31.15
C LEU A 232 -10.53 -15.90 -30.62
N LYS A 233 -9.87 -16.08 -29.46
CA LYS A 233 -9.10 -15.01 -28.82
C LYS A 233 -7.90 -14.58 -29.65
N THR A 234 -7.24 -15.52 -30.31
CA THR A 234 -6.10 -15.24 -31.18
C THR A 234 -6.52 -14.41 -32.39
N ILE A 235 -7.63 -14.77 -33.03
CA ILE A 235 -8.16 -14.04 -34.18
C ILE A 235 -8.62 -12.63 -33.78
N GLU A 236 -9.38 -12.51 -32.69
CA GLU A 236 -9.82 -11.20 -32.18
C GLU A 236 -8.65 -10.28 -31.87
N LYS A 237 -7.58 -10.80 -31.24
CA LYS A 237 -6.40 -10.01 -30.91
C LYS A 237 -5.69 -9.49 -32.15
N ALA A 238 -5.57 -10.32 -33.19
CA ALA A 238 -4.94 -9.92 -34.44
C ALA A 238 -5.76 -8.84 -35.17
N LEU A 239 -7.09 -8.99 -35.21
CA LEU A 239 -8.00 -8.00 -35.78
C LEU A 239 -8.00 -6.70 -34.98
N GLN A 240 -8.02 -6.78 -33.64
CA GLN A 240 -7.86 -5.62 -32.76
C GLN A 240 -6.52 -4.92 -32.97
N SER A 241 -5.44 -5.66 -33.22
CA SER A 241 -4.12 -5.05 -33.43
C SER A 241 -4.04 -4.26 -34.74
N ARG A 242 -4.71 -4.72 -35.81
CA ARG A 242 -4.63 -4.08 -37.14
C ARG A 242 -5.75 -3.07 -37.39
N PHE A 243 -6.96 -3.38 -36.95
CA PHE A 243 -8.18 -2.59 -37.16
C PHE A 243 -8.77 -2.04 -35.86
N GLY A 244 -8.10 -2.23 -34.72
CA GLY A 244 -8.53 -1.61 -33.48
C GLY A 244 -8.55 -0.10 -33.60
N ASP A 245 -9.34 0.52 -32.73
CA ASP A 245 -9.66 1.93 -32.87
C ASP A 245 -8.43 2.85 -32.77
N SER A 246 -7.27 2.39 -32.26
CA SER A 246 -6.06 3.20 -32.10
C SER A 246 -5.60 3.92 -33.38
N HIS A 247 -5.51 3.22 -34.52
CA HIS A 247 -5.12 3.84 -35.80
C HIS A 247 -6.20 4.78 -36.34
N LEU A 248 -7.46 4.41 -36.13
CA LEU A 248 -8.62 5.18 -36.59
C LEU A 248 -8.82 6.45 -35.73
N THR A 249 -8.56 6.37 -34.43
CA THR A 249 -8.50 7.49 -33.50
C THR A 249 -7.42 8.49 -33.92
N GLN A 250 -6.23 8.02 -34.31
CA GLN A 250 -5.17 8.91 -34.81
C GLN A 250 -5.54 9.56 -36.16
N PHE A 251 -6.23 8.82 -37.04
CA PHE A 251 -6.79 9.36 -38.27
C PHE A 251 -7.79 10.50 -37.97
N TYR A 252 -8.78 10.29 -37.10
CA TYR A 252 -9.76 11.32 -36.74
C TYR A 252 -9.14 12.52 -36.02
N ARG A 253 -8.09 12.33 -35.21
CA ARG A 253 -7.31 13.44 -34.63
C ARG A 253 -6.65 14.30 -35.70
N THR A 254 -6.16 13.67 -36.77
CA THR A 254 -5.58 14.37 -37.91
C THR A 254 -6.68 15.11 -38.67
N GLU A 255 -7.80 14.45 -38.95
CA GLU A 255 -8.96 15.04 -39.63
C GLU A 255 -9.46 16.29 -38.90
N LEU A 256 -9.63 16.23 -37.57
CA LEU A 256 -9.96 17.38 -36.71
C LEU A 256 -9.02 18.56 -36.89
N LYS A 257 -7.70 18.33 -36.84
CA LYS A 257 -6.70 19.39 -36.98
C LYS A 257 -6.77 20.09 -38.34
N THR A 258 -7.04 19.32 -39.39
CA THR A 258 -7.11 19.81 -40.76
C THR A 258 -8.49 20.33 -41.16
N ARG A 259 -9.51 20.12 -40.31
CA ARG A 259 -10.89 20.49 -40.63
C ARG A 259 -11.00 22.01 -40.78
N ARG A 260 -11.55 22.45 -41.91
CA ARG A 260 -11.90 23.85 -42.19
C ARG A 260 -13.28 23.91 -42.82
N GLN A 261 -14.06 24.94 -42.53
CA GLN A 261 -15.39 25.15 -43.07
C GLN A 261 -15.34 25.25 -44.59
N LYS A 262 -16.14 24.43 -45.28
CA LYS A 262 -16.21 24.45 -46.75
C LYS A 262 -16.99 25.66 -47.24
N PRO A 263 -16.74 26.15 -48.47
CA PRO A 263 -17.58 27.20 -49.05
C PRO A 263 -19.05 26.79 -49.11
N GLY A 264 -19.92 27.59 -48.50
CA GLY A 264 -21.37 27.34 -48.44
C GLY A 264 -21.80 26.33 -47.35
N GLU A 265 -20.87 25.78 -46.57
CA GLU A 265 -21.21 24.94 -45.42
C GLU A 265 -21.71 25.79 -44.25
N ILE A 266 -22.91 25.47 -43.74
CA ILE A 266 -23.48 26.15 -42.57
C ILE A 266 -22.77 25.70 -41.29
N LEU A 267 -22.69 26.59 -40.30
CA LEU A 267 -21.94 26.36 -39.05
C LEU A 267 -22.44 25.14 -38.26
N GLN A 268 -23.73 24.82 -38.34
CA GLN A 268 -24.30 23.65 -37.67
C GLN A 268 -23.74 22.34 -38.25
N ILE A 269 -23.53 22.27 -39.57
CA ILE A 269 -22.97 21.09 -40.23
C ILE A 269 -21.49 20.93 -39.84
N LEU A 270 -20.75 22.04 -39.80
CA LEU A 270 -19.38 22.05 -39.29
C LEU A 270 -19.33 21.57 -37.83
N ALA A 271 -20.17 22.12 -36.95
CA ALA A 271 -20.20 21.75 -35.53
C ALA A 271 -20.58 20.28 -35.33
N ALA A 272 -21.58 19.77 -36.04
CA ALA A 272 -21.97 18.36 -35.98
C ALA A 272 -20.83 17.43 -36.43
N ASP A 273 -20.08 17.82 -37.45
CA ASP A 273 -18.92 17.05 -37.91
C ASP A 273 -17.75 17.10 -36.91
N VAL A 274 -17.49 18.25 -36.30
CA VAL A 274 -16.52 18.40 -35.20
C VAL A 274 -16.93 17.53 -34.00
N GLU A 275 -18.19 17.55 -33.59
CA GLU A 275 -18.72 16.73 -32.48
C GLU A 275 -18.57 15.23 -32.76
N ARG A 276 -18.92 14.81 -33.99
CA ARG A 276 -18.74 13.44 -34.45
C ARG A 276 -17.27 13.03 -34.39
N LEU A 277 -16.37 13.85 -34.94
CA LEU A 277 -14.94 13.56 -34.95
C LEU A 277 -14.35 13.55 -33.53
N MET A 278 -14.77 14.45 -32.64
CA MET A 278 -14.35 14.49 -31.23
C MET A 278 -14.77 13.21 -30.49
N SER A 279 -15.98 12.72 -30.74
CA SER A 279 -16.48 11.47 -30.18
C SER A 279 -15.66 10.25 -30.64
N LEU A 280 -15.10 10.29 -31.86
CA LEU A 280 -14.29 9.20 -32.41
C LEU A 280 -12.79 9.32 -32.05
N ALA A 281 -12.25 10.54 -31.95
CA ALA A 281 -10.85 10.84 -31.70
C ALA A 281 -10.46 10.85 -30.20
N TYR A 282 -11.45 11.09 -29.33
CA TYR A 282 -11.25 11.30 -27.90
C TYR A 282 -12.34 10.61 -27.05
N ALA A 283 -12.83 9.45 -27.50
CA ALA A 283 -13.83 8.65 -26.80
C ALA A 283 -13.46 8.33 -25.33
N GLU A 284 -12.17 8.10 -25.05
CA GLU A 284 -11.64 7.78 -23.73
C GLU A 284 -11.51 9.00 -22.79
N ARG A 285 -11.64 10.22 -23.33
CA ARG A 285 -11.50 11.45 -22.53
C ARG A 285 -12.81 11.80 -21.83
N PRO A 286 -12.75 12.40 -20.62
CA PRO A 286 -13.91 12.99 -19.95
C PRO A 286 -14.68 13.96 -20.85
N LEU A 287 -16.01 14.04 -20.65
CA LEU A 287 -16.90 14.81 -21.52
C LEU A 287 -16.59 16.31 -21.51
N ASP A 288 -16.33 16.88 -20.34
CA ASP A 288 -15.94 18.28 -20.13
C ASP A 288 -14.67 18.65 -20.90
N VAL A 289 -13.67 17.78 -20.87
CA VAL A 289 -12.41 17.96 -21.64
C VAL A 289 -12.69 17.88 -23.14
N ARG A 290 -13.58 16.97 -23.56
CA ARG A 290 -13.95 16.79 -24.96
C ARG A 290 -14.71 18.02 -25.48
N GLU A 291 -15.62 18.58 -24.70
CA GLU A 291 -16.41 19.76 -25.08
C GLU A 291 -15.52 21.00 -25.22
N SER A 292 -14.63 21.26 -24.26
CA SER A 292 -13.68 22.38 -24.35
C SER A 292 -12.75 22.28 -25.56
N LEU A 293 -12.24 21.08 -25.85
CA LEU A 293 -11.45 20.84 -27.07
C LEU A 293 -12.29 20.99 -28.35
N ALA A 294 -13.56 20.56 -28.33
CA ALA A 294 -14.46 20.69 -29.47
C ALA A 294 -14.71 22.16 -29.81
N VAL A 295 -14.86 23.04 -28.80
CA VAL A 295 -14.94 24.49 -29.00
C VAL A 295 -13.70 25.00 -29.74
N GLN A 296 -12.50 24.62 -29.28
CA GLN A 296 -11.26 25.07 -29.91
C GLN A 296 -11.16 24.64 -31.39
N PHE A 297 -11.41 23.36 -31.68
CA PHE A 297 -11.39 22.87 -33.06
C PHE A 297 -12.50 23.48 -33.93
N PHE A 298 -13.68 23.71 -33.37
CA PHE A 298 -14.78 24.37 -34.09
C PHE A 298 -14.40 25.79 -34.48
N VAL A 299 -13.94 26.61 -33.51
CA VAL A 299 -13.52 27.99 -33.74
C VAL A 299 -12.40 28.06 -34.78
N ASP A 300 -11.36 27.24 -34.65
CA ASP A 300 -10.24 27.18 -35.59
C ASP A 300 -10.65 26.73 -37.00
N ALA A 301 -11.78 26.02 -37.12
CA ALA A 301 -12.32 25.57 -38.39
C ALA A 301 -13.22 26.61 -39.09
N ILE A 302 -13.74 27.62 -38.38
CA ILE A 302 -14.58 28.69 -38.96
C ILE A 302 -13.78 29.45 -40.03
N ARG A 303 -14.39 29.66 -41.20
CA ARG A 303 -13.75 30.36 -42.33
C ARG A 303 -13.86 31.87 -42.23
N ASP A 304 -14.96 32.38 -41.67
CA ASP A 304 -15.17 33.82 -41.48
C ASP A 304 -14.30 34.34 -40.33
N GLU A 305 -13.34 35.22 -40.63
CA GLU A 305 -12.34 35.67 -39.67
C GLU A 305 -12.95 36.47 -38.51
N ASP A 306 -13.95 37.31 -38.79
CA ASP A 306 -14.63 38.13 -37.78
C ASP A 306 -15.42 37.25 -36.80
N THR A 307 -16.21 36.29 -37.32
CA THR A 307 -16.93 35.30 -36.52
C THR A 307 -15.97 34.42 -35.73
N GLN A 308 -14.86 33.99 -36.33
CA GLN A 308 -13.83 33.19 -35.65
C GLN A 308 -13.23 33.96 -34.47
N LEU A 309 -12.74 35.19 -34.69
CA LEU A 309 -12.12 36.00 -33.66
C LEU A 309 -13.09 36.35 -32.54
N SER A 310 -14.31 36.75 -32.88
CA SER A 310 -15.37 37.05 -31.92
C SER A 310 -15.69 35.83 -31.05
N THR A 311 -15.82 34.65 -31.65
CA THR A 311 -16.10 33.41 -30.91
C THR A 311 -14.90 32.98 -30.06
N ARG A 312 -13.66 33.18 -30.52
CA ARG A 312 -12.42 32.83 -29.79
C ARG A 312 -12.22 33.67 -28.51
N LEU A 313 -12.66 34.92 -28.51
CA LEU A 313 -12.54 35.82 -27.36
C LEU A 313 -13.49 35.47 -26.22
N MET A 314 -14.44 34.57 -26.47
CA MET A 314 -15.41 34.11 -25.50
C MET A 314 -14.96 32.78 -24.89
N ASP A 315 -15.00 32.67 -23.56
CA ASP A 315 -14.57 31.47 -22.82
C ASP A 315 -15.68 30.41 -22.78
N PHE A 316 -16.08 29.87 -23.94
CA PHE A 316 -17.10 28.82 -24.01
C PHE A 316 -16.55 27.48 -23.51
N THR A 317 -17.32 26.81 -22.66
CA THR A 317 -17.00 25.46 -22.15
C THR A 317 -17.67 24.35 -22.95
N ASP A 318 -18.72 24.67 -23.70
CA ASP A 318 -19.49 23.72 -24.50
C ASP A 318 -19.68 24.15 -25.96
N LEU A 319 -19.63 23.19 -26.87
CA LEU A 319 -19.71 23.41 -28.32
C LEU A 319 -21.04 24.04 -28.73
N LYS A 320 -22.12 23.70 -28.03
CA LYS A 320 -23.46 24.18 -28.34
C LYS A 320 -23.60 25.68 -28.09
N SER A 321 -23.05 26.18 -26.97
CA SER A 321 -22.99 27.62 -26.66
C SER A 321 -22.12 28.38 -27.65
N ALA A 322 -20.95 27.83 -28.00
CA ALA A 322 -20.08 28.43 -29.01
C ALA A 322 -20.78 28.54 -30.37
N LEU A 323 -21.42 27.47 -30.85
CA LEU A 323 -22.21 27.48 -32.09
C LEU A 323 -23.34 28.51 -32.03
N ALA A 324 -24.12 28.53 -30.94
CA ALA A 324 -25.23 29.45 -30.78
C ALA A 324 -24.79 30.92 -30.78
N TYR A 325 -23.59 31.22 -30.28
CA TYR A 325 -23.00 32.55 -30.36
C TYR A 325 -22.51 32.88 -31.77
N SER A 326 -21.75 31.98 -32.41
CA SER A 326 -21.23 32.19 -33.78
C SER A 326 -22.35 32.39 -34.80
N MET A 327 -23.54 31.83 -34.57
CA MET A 327 -24.71 32.02 -35.43
C MET A 327 -25.38 33.40 -35.31
N LYS A 328 -24.98 34.25 -34.35
CA LYS A 328 -25.54 35.60 -34.17
C LYS A 328 -24.85 36.66 -35.04
N TYR A 329 -23.71 36.30 -35.63
CA TYR A 329 -22.94 37.10 -36.57
C TYR A 329 -23.30 36.73 -38.01
#